data_AF-A0A536XT97-F1
#
_entry.id   AF-A0A536XT97-F1
#
_cell.length_a   1.000
_cell.length_b   1.000
_cell.length_c   1.000
_cell.angle_alpha   90.00
_cell.angle_beta   90.00
_cell.angle_gamma   90.00
#
_symmetry.space_group_name_H-M   'P 1'
#
loop_
_entity.id
_entity.type
_entity.pdbx_description
1 polymer ?
#
loop_
_entity_poly.entity_id
_entity_poly.type
_entity_poly.pdbx_seq_one_letter_code
_entity_poly.pdbx_strand_id
1 'polypeptide(L)' 'RTNMRENALRQQLAVDPHSPGMIRAIGPLVNLQPFYDAFGIREGDPMWRRPEDRARIW' A
#
# COMPACT_ATOMS: atom_id res chain seq x y z
N ARG A 1 6.27 -5.65 -13.64
CA ARG A 1 5.89 -4.62 -14.64
C ARG A 1 5.78 -3.29 -13.91
N THR A 2 6.75 -2.40 -14.06
CA THR A 2 6.79 -1.16 -13.25
C THR A 2 6.97 0.10 -14.09
N ASN A 3 7.31 -0.03 -15.38
CA ASN A 3 7.25 1.08 -16.33
C ASN A 3 5.95 1.00 -17.13
N MET A 4 5.07 1.99 -16.92
CA MET A 4 3.82 2.18 -17.64
C MET A 4 3.72 3.62 -18.12
N ARG A 5 3.16 3.82 -19.31
CA ARG A 5 2.77 5.16 -19.75
C ARG A 5 1.59 5.65 -18.93
N GLU A 6 1.52 6.94 -18.67
CA GLU A 6 0.46 7.56 -17.86
C GLU A 6 -0.95 7.22 -18.37
N ASN A 7 -1.18 7.32 -19.69
CA ASN A 7 -2.50 6.98 -20.27
C ASN A 7 -2.90 5.53 -20.03
N ALA A 8 -1.94 4.60 -20.07
CA ALA A 8 -2.21 3.19 -19.79
C ALA A 8 -2.52 2.98 -18.30
N LEU A 9 -1.82 3.67 -17.39
CA LEU A 9 -2.12 3.63 -15.97
C LEU A 9 -3.52 4.20 -15.67
N ARG A 10 -3.90 5.32 -16.28
CA ARG A 10 -5.23 5.91 -16.12
C ARG A 10 -6.34 4.99 -16.62
N GLN A 11 -6.13 4.34 -17.78
CA GLN A 11 -7.08 3.34 -18.28
C GLN A 11 -7.21 2.19 -17.30
N GLN A 12 -6.10 1.67 -16.78
CA GLN A 12 -6.12 0.56 -15.83
C GLN A 12 -6.85 0.93 -14.53
N LEU A 13 -6.63 2.14 -14.01
CA LEU A 13 -7.36 2.66 -12.85
C LEU A 13 -8.88 2.71 -13.05
N ALA A 14 -9.35 2.87 -14.29
CA ALA A 14 -10.79 2.97 -14.59
C ALA A 14 -11.47 1.61 -14.77
N VAL A 15 -10.75 0.56 -15.18
CA VAL A 15 -11.35 -0.72 -15.61
C VAL A 15 -10.83 -1.96 -14.89
N ASP A 16 -9.66 -1.89 -14.28
CA ASP A 16 -9.07 -3.02 -13.56
C ASP A 16 -9.50 -2.98 -12.09
N PRO A 17 -10.15 -4.03 -11.55
CA PRO A 17 -10.52 -4.06 -10.14
C PRO A 17 -9.31 -4.17 -9.20
N HIS A 18 -8.12 -4.49 -9.71
CA HIS A 18 -6.91 -4.57 -8.90
C HIS A 18 -6.24 -3.21 -8.75
N SER A 19 -5.80 -2.91 -7.53
CA SER A 19 -4.97 -1.74 -7.29
C SER A 19 -3.66 -1.78 -8.12
N PRO A 20 -3.08 -0.63 -8.48
CA PRO A 20 -1.79 -0.59 -9.16
C PRO A 20 -0.70 -1.33 -8.39
N GLY A 21 0.26 -1.93 -9.10
CA GLY A 21 1.32 -2.76 -8.50
C GLY A 21 2.11 -2.09 -7.38
N MET A 22 2.42 -0.80 -7.53
CA MET A 22 3.12 0.00 -6.51
C MET A 22 2.33 0.11 -5.19
N ILE A 23 0.99 0.18 -5.28
CA ILE A 23 0.11 0.25 -4.11
C ILE A 23 -0.07 -1.15 -3.51
N ARG A 24 -0.17 -2.19 -4.36
CA ARG A 24 -0.30 -3.58 -3.90
C ARG A 24 0.89 -4.07 -3.08
N ALA A 25 2.09 -3.60 -3.37
CA ALA A 25 3.29 -3.99 -2.64
C ALA A 25 3.30 -3.50 -1.19
N ILE A 26 2.70 -2.34 -0.91
CA ILE A 26 2.82 -1.65 0.39
C ILE A 26 1.48 -1.61 1.14
N GLY A 27 0.37 -1.42 0.43
CA GLY A 27 -0.96 -1.20 1.01
C GLY A 27 -1.40 -2.24 2.04
N PRO A 28 -1.20 -3.54 1.81
CA PRO A 28 -1.50 -4.56 2.83
C PRO A 28 -0.53 -4.51 4.02
N LEU A 29 0.77 -4.27 3.76
CA LEU A 29 1.83 -4.34 4.78
C LEU A 29 1.66 -3.28 5.87
N VAL A 30 1.24 -2.07 5.51
CA VAL A 30 0.98 -0.98 6.49
C VAL A 30 -0.18 -1.28 7.45
N ASN A 31 -0.92 -2.37 7.25
CA ASN A 31 -1.94 -2.80 8.21
C ASN A 31 -1.42 -3.86 9.21
N LEU A 32 -0.20 -4.38 9.03
CA LEU A 32 0.34 -5.48 9.80
C LEU A 32 1.38 -4.98 10.82
N GLN A 33 1.15 -5.23 12.11
CA GLN A 33 2.14 -4.90 13.15
C GLN A 33 3.55 -5.47 12.86
N PRO A 34 3.71 -6.71 12.37
CA PRO A 34 5.03 -7.25 12.02
C PRO A 34 5.83 -6.41 11.01
N PHE A 35 5.17 -5.65 10.12
CA PHE A 35 5.87 -4.74 9.21
C PHE A 35 6.53 -3.59 9.97
N TYR A 36 5.87 -3.06 10.99
CA TYR A 36 6.43 -2.02 11.85
C TYR A 36 7.60 -2.55 12.66
N ASP A 37 7.45 -3.74 13.24
CA ASP A 37 8.48 -4.37 14.08
C ASP A 37 9.73 -4.73 13.28
N ALA A 38 9.55 -5.29 12.08
CA ALA A 38 10.66 -5.74 11.23
C ALA A 38 11.55 -4.58 10.73
N PHE A 39 10.95 -3.41 10.49
CA PHE A 39 11.65 -2.26 9.92
C PHE A 39 11.84 -1.11 10.93
N GLY A 40 11.42 -1.28 12.18
CA GLY A 40 11.54 -0.27 13.24
C GLY A 40 10.76 1.02 12.96
N ILE A 41 9.63 0.93 12.24
CA ILE A 41 8.82 2.09 11.82
C ILE A 41 8.06 2.64 13.03
N ARG A 42 8.16 3.95 13.24
CA ARG A 42 7.59 4.69 14.37
C ARG A 42 6.68 5.81 13.92
N GLU A 43 5.98 6.40 14.88
CA GLU A 43 5.17 7.59 14.62
C GLU A 43 5.99 8.72 13.98
N GLY A 44 5.47 9.26 12.88
CA GLY A 44 6.13 10.29 12.07
C GLY A 44 6.89 9.76 10.84
N ASP A 45 7.15 8.46 10.75
CA ASP A 45 7.80 7.89 9.57
C ASP A 45 6.85 7.86 8.35
N PRO A 46 7.39 7.89 7.11
CA PRO A 46 6.57 7.92 5.88
C PRO A 46 5.57 6.76 5.74
N MET A 47 5.87 5.60 6.32
CA MET A 47 5.02 4.40 6.29
C MET A 47 4.25 4.19 7.60
N TRP A 48 4.26 5.17 8.51
CA TRP A 48 3.49 5.10 9.74
C TRP A 48 2.00 5.21 9.46
N ARG A 49 1.22 4.32 10.09
CA ARG A 49 -0.23 4.39 10.15
C ARG A 49 -0.65 4.11 11.58
N ARG A 50 -1.53 4.96 12.14
CA ARG A 50 -2.04 4.77 13.50
C ARG A 50 -2.69 3.39 13.63
N PRO A 51 -2.49 2.65 14.74
CA PRO A 51 -3.04 1.31 14.91
C PRO A 51 -4.55 1.21 14.63
N GLU A 52 -5.33 2.19 15.08
CA GLU A 52 -6.78 2.30 14.90
C GLU A 52 -7.22 2.54 13.44
N ASP A 53 -6.34 3.08 12.58
CA ASP A 53 -6.63 3.26 11.16
C ASP A 53 -6.28 2.02 10.33
N ARG A 54 -5.63 0.99 10.92
CA ARG A 54 -5.16 -0.19 10.19
C ARG A 54 -6.32 -1.15 9.93
N ALA A 55 -6.47 -1.56 8.67
CA ALA A 55 -7.52 -2.48 8.29
C ALA A 55 -7.27 -3.87 8.89
N ARG A 56 -8.27 -4.41 9.61
CA ARG A 56 -8.29 -5.80 10.08
C ARG A 56 -9.59 -6.44 9.63
N ILE A 57 -9.48 -7.44 8.78
CA ILE A 57 -10.64 -8.08 8.11
C ILE A 57 -11.00 -9.41 8.79
N TRP A 58 -9.98 -10.22 9.06
CA TRP A 58 -10.11 -11.54 9.66
C TRP A 58 -9.86 -11.48 11.17
#